data_AF-A0A0F7U1W6-F1
#
_entry.id   AF-A0A0F7U1W6-F1
#
_cell.length_a   1.000
_cell.length_b   1.000
_cell.length_c   1.000
_cell.angle_alpha   90.00
_cell.angle_beta   90.00
_cell.angle_gamma   90.00
#
_symmetry.space_group_name_H-M   'P 1'
#
loop_
_entity.id
_entity.type
_entity.pdbx_description
1 polymer ?
#
loop_
_entity_poly.entity_id
_entity_poly.type
_entity_poly.pdbx_seq_one_letter_code
_entity_poly.pdbx_strand_id
1 'polypeptide(L)'
;MSRAGMWTKAIGGGILFCVGGPALVQYIRPSDEELVKRYNPDLQKRSAEQGDRKAQEFDDYVQKLKEWSKSDKSIWYAAQEEQDRKRAQLEAQRAQAKEESRIQREEMRKEMLGEK
;
A
#
# COMPACT_ATOMS: atom_id res chain seq x y z
N MET A 1 34.05 9.13 -42.85
CA MET A 1 34.04 8.60 -41.46
C MET A 1 34.20 7.09 -41.53
N SER A 2 35.14 6.50 -40.80
CA SER A 2 35.26 5.03 -40.76
C SER A 2 34.04 4.43 -40.08
N ARG A 3 33.65 3.21 -40.47
CA ARG A 3 32.51 2.50 -39.86
C ARG A 3 32.69 2.36 -38.35
N ALA A 4 33.94 2.14 -37.89
CA ALA A 4 34.28 2.11 -36.47
C ALA A 4 33.99 3.44 -35.76
N GLY A 5 34.39 4.58 -36.33
CA GLY A 5 34.12 5.89 -35.73
C GLY A 5 32.63 6.24 -35.63
N MET A 6 31.82 5.76 -36.57
CA MET A 6 30.36 5.90 -36.53
C MET A 6 29.74 5.07 -35.39
N TRP A 7 30.15 3.82 -35.23
CA TRP A 7 29.67 2.95 -34.15
C TRP A 7 30.09 3.44 -32.77
N THR A 8 31.32 3.94 -32.60
CA THR A 8 31.77 4.54 -31.33
C THR A 8 30.90 5.73 -30.94
N LYS A 9 30.56 6.62 -31.89
CA LYS A 9 29.67 7.75 -31.63
C LYS A 9 28.24 7.31 -31.30
N ALA A 10 27.72 6.31 -32.01
CA ALA A 10 26.39 5.78 -31.76
C ALA A 10 26.29 5.15 -30.36
N ILE A 11 27.26 4.33 -29.97
CA ILE A 11 27.31 3.72 -28.63
C ILE A 11 27.51 4.79 -27.55
N GLY A 12 28.42 5.74 -27.76
CA GLY A 12 28.65 6.84 -26.82
C GLY A 12 27.40 7.69 -26.62
N GLY A 13 26.69 8.02 -27.69
CA GLY A 13 25.40 8.70 -27.63
C GLY A 13 24.35 7.87 -26.90
N GLY A 14 24.23 6.57 -27.22
CA GLY A 14 23.30 5.66 -26.55
C GLY A 14 23.52 5.61 -25.03
N ILE A 15 24.77 5.46 -24.58
CA ILE A 15 25.11 5.47 -23.15
C ILE A 15 24.76 6.82 -22.51
N LEU A 16 25.10 7.94 -23.17
CA LEU A 16 24.80 9.28 -22.67
C LEU A 16 23.29 9.48 -22.47
N PHE A 17 22.46 9.02 -23.39
CA PHE A 17 21.00 9.15 -23.23
C PHE A 17 20.43 8.15 -22.22
N CYS A 18 20.82 6.88 -22.28
CA CYS A 18 20.26 5.84 -21.42
C CYS A 18 20.73 5.94 -19.97
N VAL A 19 21.95 6.41 -19.71
CA VAL A 19 22.50 6.55 -18.35
C VAL A 19 22.53 8.00 -17.92
N GLY A 20 22.99 8.91 -18.79
CA GLY A 20 23.11 10.32 -18.46
C GLY A 20 21.75 11.00 -18.27
N GLY A 21 20.71 10.59 -19.02
CA GLY A 21 19.33 11.06 -18.81
C GLY A 21 18.83 10.76 -17.39
N PRO A 22 18.73 9.48 -16.99
CA PRO A 22 18.32 9.13 -15.63
C PRO A 22 19.23 9.71 -14.55
N ALA A 23 20.55 9.74 -14.76
CA ALA A 23 21.49 10.32 -13.80
C ALA A 23 21.25 11.84 -13.60
N LEU A 24 21.02 12.59 -14.68
CA LEU A 24 20.70 14.00 -14.60
C LEU A 24 19.38 14.25 -13.85
N VAL A 25 18.36 13.43 -14.11
CA VAL A 25 17.08 13.51 -13.41
C VAL A 25 17.27 13.28 -11.91
N GLN A 26 18.03 12.26 -11.51
CA GLN A 26 18.34 12.01 -10.10
C GLN A 26 19.14 13.15 -9.47
N TYR A 27 20.04 13.78 -10.23
CA TYR A 27 20.85 14.89 -9.74
C TYR A 27 20.03 16.16 -9.47
N ILE A 28 19.04 16.47 -10.32
CA ILE A 28 18.20 17.68 -10.15
C ILE A 28 16.98 17.44 -9.26
N ARG A 29 16.60 16.18 -9.01
CA ARG A 29 15.44 15.84 -8.21
C ARG A 29 15.69 16.27 -6.75
N PRO A 30 14.85 17.13 -6.16
CA PRO A 30 14.95 17.47 -4.75
C PRO A 30 14.81 16.23 -3.88
N SER A 31 15.53 16.21 -2.76
CA SER A 31 15.39 15.13 -1.77
C SER A 31 14.01 15.17 -1.10
N ASP A 32 13.58 14.04 -0.54
CA ASP A 32 12.27 13.94 0.12
C ASP A 32 12.16 14.93 1.30
N GLU A 33 13.27 15.18 2.02
CA GLU A 33 13.32 16.17 3.10
C GLU A 33 13.14 17.61 2.59
N GLU A 34 13.75 17.94 1.45
CA GLU A 34 13.57 19.25 0.81
C GLU A 34 12.15 19.44 0.27
N LEU A 35 11.50 18.37 -0.19
CA LEU A 35 10.10 18.39 -0.60
C LEU A 35 9.18 18.64 0.61
N VAL A 36 9.40 17.92 1.71
CA VAL A 36 8.61 18.08 2.95
C VAL A 36 8.76 19.50 3.51
N LYS A 37 9.98 20.06 3.50
CA LYS A 37 10.23 21.44 3.96
C LYS A 37 9.47 22.50 3.15
N ARG A 38 9.18 22.24 1.88
CA ARG A 38 8.38 23.12 1.01
C ARG A 38 6.87 22.98 1.21
N TYR A 39 6.41 21.99 1.96
CA TYR A 39 4.99 21.81 2.25
C TYR A 39 4.47 22.87 3.23
N ASN A 40 3.17 23.17 3.13
CA ASN A 40 2.44 23.96 4.12
C ASN A 40 2.52 23.25 5.51
N PRO A 41 2.69 23.97 6.64
CA PRO A 41 2.76 23.39 7.99
C PRO A 41 1.72 22.30 8.31
N ASP A 42 0.49 22.42 7.82
CA ASP A 42 -0.54 21.38 8.04
C ASP A 42 -0.22 20.05 7.34
N LEU A 43 0.37 20.12 6.14
CA LEU A 43 0.78 18.94 5.38
C LEU A 43 2.05 18.32 5.97
N GLN A 44 2.95 19.11 6.54
CA GLN A 44 4.12 18.60 7.26
C GLN A 44 3.69 17.76 8.47
N LYS A 45 2.74 18.24 9.26
CA LYS A 45 2.18 17.49 10.40
C LYS A 45 1.53 16.19 9.95
N ARG A 46 0.67 16.24 8.92
CA ARG A 46 0.03 15.03 8.38
C ARG A 46 1.03 14.04 7.80
N SER A 47 2.09 14.51 7.15
CA SER A 47 3.13 13.64 6.60
C SER A 47 3.95 12.99 7.71
N ALA A 48 4.24 13.71 8.80
CA ALA A 48 4.93 13.17 9.97
C ALA A 48 4.07 12.13 10.71
N GLU A 49 2.77 12.38 10.84
CA GLU A 49 1.85 11.48 11.56
C GLU A 49 1.43 10.25 10.74
N GLN A 50 1.29 10.40 9.42
CA GLN A 50 0.74 9.35 8.54
C GLN A 50 1.78 8.72 7.63
N GLY A 51 3.01 9.23 7.60
CA GLY A 51 4.07 8.76 6.70
C GLY A 51 4.34 7.27 6.84
N ASP A 52 4.63 6.83 8.07
CA ASP A 52 4.90 5.42 8.37
C ASP A 52 3.70 4.52 8.04
N ARG A 53 2.49 4.96 8.38
CA ARG A 53 1.27 4.21 8.07
C ARG A 53 1.08 4.07 6.56
N LYS A 54 1.31 5.14 5.79
CA LYS A 54 1.20 5.11 4.32
C LYS A 54 2.28 4.25 3.67
N ALA A 55 3.50 4.25 4.22
CA ALA A 55 4.57 3.38 3.75
C ALA A 55 4.19 1.91 3.94
N GLN A 56 3.68 1.55 5.12
CA GLN A 56 3.18 0.20 5.40
C GLN A 56 1.98 -0.17 4.52
N GLU A 57 1.00 0.72 4.38
CA GLU A 57 -0.15 0.51 3.49
C GLU A 57 0.28 0.29 2.03
N PHE A 58 1.33 0.98 1.58
CA PHE A 58 1.90 0.82 0.25
C PHE A 58 2.59 -0.53 0.09
N ASP A 59 3.44 -0.93 1.04
CA ASP A 59 4.11 -2.23 1.03
C ASP A 59 3.09 -3.39 1.04
N ASP A 60 2.07 -3.30 1.90
CA ASP A 60 0.96 -4.24 1.96
C ASP A 60 0.20 -4.32 0.63
N TYR A 61 -0.03 -3.17 -0.01
CA TYR A 61 -0.68 -3.11 -1.31
C TYR A 61 0.16 -3.78 -2.40
N VAL A 62 1.47 -3.48 -2.45
CA VAL A 62 2.40 -4.11 -3.41
C VAL A 62 2.47 -5.62 -3.19
N GLN A 63 2.43 -6.07 -1.93
CA GLN A 63 2.41 -7.50 -1.61
C GLN A 63 1.14 -8.19 -2.12
N LYS A 64 -0.04 -7.57 -1.91
CA LYS A 64 -1.30 -8.07 -2.49
C LYS A 64 -1.29 -8.05 -4.01
N LEU A 65 -0.73 -7.01 -4.61
CA LEU A 65 -0.61 -6.92 -6.07
C LEU A 65 0.25 -8.06 -6.64
N LYS A 66 1.37 -8.37 -5.98
CA LYS A 66 2.21 -9.53 -6.31
C LYS A 66 1.43 -10.85 -6.17
N GLU A 67 0.55 -10.96 -5.19
CA GLU A 67 -0.28 -12.14 -4.97
C GLU A 67 -1.37 -12.28 -6.03
N TRP A 68 -2.09 -11.20 -6.34
CA TRP A 68 -3.10 -11.18 -7.40
C TRP A 68 -2.50 -11.42 -8.78
N SER A 69 -1.28 -10.94 -9.03
CA SER A 69 -0.55 -11.20 -10.28
C SER A 69 -0.18 -12.67 -10.49
N LYS A 70 -0.23 -13.52 -9.46
CA LYS A 70 0.01 -14.98 -9.62
C LYS A 70 -1.22 -15.72 -10.14
N SER A 71 -2.38 -15.08 -10.11
CA SER A 71 -3.63 -15.63 -10.61
C SER A 71 -3.81 -15.31 -12.09
N ASP A 72 -4.36 -16.25 -12.86
CA ASP A 72 -4.75 -16.01 -14.25
C ASP A 72 -6.00 -15.11 -14.37
N LYS A 73 -6.61 -14.74 -13.24
CA LYS A 73 -7.72 -13.78 -13.20
C LYS A 73 -7.18 -12.36 -13.32
N SER A 74 -8.00 -11.44 -13.85
CA SER A 74 -7.63 -10.02 -13.83
C SER A 74 -7.46 -9.54 -12.39
N ILE A 75 -6.48 -8.64 -12.18
CA ILE A 75 -6.17 -8.06 -10.88
C ILE A 75 -7.43 -7.43 -10.24
N TRP A 76 -8.29 -6.83 -11.05
CA TRP A 76 -9.56 -6.24 -10.60
C TRP A 76 -10.51 -7.27 -10.01
N TYR A 77 -10.66 -8.43 -10.64
CA TYR A 77 -11.50 -9.50 -10.11
C TYR A 77 -10.91 -10.13 -8.85
N ALA A 78 -9.59 -10.32 -8.79
CA ALA A 78 -8.91 -10.85 -7.61
C ALA A 78 -9.05 -9.89 -6.40
N ALA A 79 -8.90 -8.58 -6.62
CA ALA A 79 -9.07 -7.57 -5.59
C ALA A 79 -10.53 -7.49 -5.09
N GLN A 80 -11.51 -7.57 -5.99
CA GLN A 80 -12.93 -7.58 -5.65
C GLN A 80 -13.28 -8.81 -4.78
N GLU A 81 -12.80 -10.00 -5.17
CA GLU A 81 -13.05 -11.25 -4.44
C GLU A 81 -12.48 -11.20 -3.01
N GLU A 82 -11.27 -10.64 -2.84
CA GLU A 82 -10.67 -10.44 -1.52
C GLU A 82 -11.47 -9.43 -0.68
N GLN A 83 -11.95 -8.35 -1.29
CA GLN A 83 -12.77 -7.34 -0.61
C GLN A 83 -14.10 -7.93 -0.14
N ASP A 84 -14.77 -8.71 -0.98
CA ASP A 84 -16.03 -9.37 -0.64
C ASP A 84 -15.82 -10.42 0.46
N ARG A 85 -14.71 -11.17 0.40
CA ARG A 85 -14.32 -12.11 1.46
C ARG A 85 -14.08 -11.41 2.80
N LYS A 86 -13.39 -10.26 2.81
CA LYS A 86 -13.17 -9.44 4.02
C LYS A 86 -14.47 -8.91 4.59
N ARG A 87 -15.40 -8.45 3.74
CA ARG A 87 -16.73 -7.98 4.17
C ARG A 87 -17.53 -9.10 4.82
N ALA A 88 -17.59 -10.27 4.18
CA ALA A 88 -18.27 -11.44 4.73
C ALA A 88 -17.67 -11.87 6.09
N GLN A 89 -16.34 -11.86 6.22
CA GLN A 89 -15.67 -12.16 7.50
C GLN A 89 -16.01 -11.14 8.60
N LEU A 90 -16.01 -9.84 8.28
CA LEU A 90 -16.40 -8.79 9.22
C LEU A 90 -17.85 -8.92 9.67
N GLU A 91 -18.75 -9.24 8.74
CA GLU A 91 -20.17 -9.48 9.05
C GLU A 91 -20.36 -10.72 9.94
N ALA A 92 -19.66 -11.81 9.65
CA ALA A 92 -19.67 -13.01 10.47
C ALA A 92 -19.15 -12.75 11.89
N GLN A 93 -18.03 -12.03 12.03
CA GLN A 93 -17.49 -11.63 13.33
C GLN A 93 -18.45 -10.75 14.13
N ARG A 94 -19.11 -9.78 13.47
CA ARG A 94 -20.12 -8.93 14.11
C ARG A 94 -21.33 -9.74 14.58
N ALA A 95 -21.76 -10.72 13.78
CA ALA A 95 -22.87 -11.60 14.14
C ALA A 95 -22.52 -12.46 15.38
N GLN A 96 -21.31 -13.04 15.39
CA GLN A 96 -20.80 -13.82 16.53
C GLN A 96 -20.70 -12.96 17.81
N ALA A 97 -20.08 -11.79 17.73
CA ALA A 97 -19.97 -10.88 18.88
C ALA A 97 -21.35 -10.45 19.42
N LYS A 98 -22.34 -10.28 18.54
CA LYS A 98 -23.71 -9.96 18.95
C LYS A 98 -24.34 -11.13 19.70
N GLU A 99 -24.17 -12.36 19.22
CA GLU A 99 -24.72 -13.54 19.89
C GLU A 99 -24.02 -13.81 21.23
N GLU A 100 -22.69 -13.70 21.30
CA GLU A 100 -21.95 -13.78 22.57
C GLU A 100 -22.43 -12.73 23.58
N SER A 101 -22.66 -11.48 23.13
CA SER A 101 -23.18 -10.43 24.00
C SER A 101 -24.61 -10.72 24.51
N ARG A 102 -25.41 -11.44 23.73
CA ARG A 102 -26.76 -11.86 24.14
C ARG A 102 -26.68 -12.98 25.17
N ILE A 103 -25.85 -13.98 24.93
CA ILE A 103 -25.62 -15.10 25.86
C ILE A 103 -25.12 -14.56 27.20
N GLN A 104 -24.12 -13.67 27.20
CA GLN A 104 -23.60 -13.04 28.42
C GLN A 104 -24.68 -12.27 29.21
N ARG A 105 -25.59 -11.56 28.52
CA ARG A 105 -26.71 -10.86 29.16
C ARG A 105 -27.73 -11.83 29.76
N GLU A 106 -27.98 -12.95 29.11
CA GLU A 106 -28.91 -13.97 29.60
C GLU A 106 -28.35 -14.74 30.80
N GLU A 107 -27.04 -15.02 30.82
CA GLU A 107 -26.35 -15.61 31.97
C GLU A 107 -26.37 -14.66 33.17
N MET A 108 -25.99 -13.39 32.99
CA MET A 108 -26.07 -12.37 34.04
C MET A 108 -27.49 -12.21 34.60
N ARG A 109 -28.51 -12.33 33.75
CA ARG A 109 -29.92 -12.28 34.18
C ARG A 109 -30.32 -13.51 35.01
N LYS A 110 -29.79 -14.69 34.70
CA LYS A 110 -30.06 -15.93 35.45
C LYS A 110 -29.36 -15.92 36.81
N GLU A 111 -28.13 -15.42 36.90
CA GLU A 111 -27.41 -15.27 38.16
C GLU A 111 -28.11 -14.28 39.11
N MET A 112 -28.57 -13.14 38.60
CA MET A 112 -29.31 -12.12 39.38
C MET A 112 -30.69 -12.58 39.88
N LEU A 113 -31.28 -13.60 39.25
CA LEU A 113 -32.58 -14.18 39.64
C LEU A 113 -32.43 -15.52 40.39
N GLY A 114 -31.21 -16.06 40.48
CA GLY A 114 -30.89 -17.38 41.06
C GLY A 114 -30.34 -17.33 42.49
N GLU A 115 -29.99 -16.17 43.03
CA GLU A 115 -29.70 -16.00 44.47
C GLU A 115 -30.99 -15.73 45.26
N LYS A 116 -31.68 -16.81 45.66
CA LYS A 116 -32.56 -16.87 46.82
C LYS A 116 -32.54 -18.25 47.45
#